data_AF-I4G9B0-F1
#
_entry.id   AF-I4G9B0-F1
#
_cell.length_a   1.000
_cell.length_b   1.000
_cell.length_c   1.000
_cell.angle_alpha   90.00
_cell.angle_beta   90.00
_cell.angle_gamma   90.00
#
_symmetry.space_group_name_H-M   'P 1'
#
loop_
_entity.id
_entity.type
_entity.pdbx_description
1 polymer ?
#
loop_
_entity_poly.entity_id
_entity_poly.type
_entity_poly.pdbx_seq_one_letter_code
_entity_poly.pdbx_strand_id
1 'polypeptide(L)'
;MKPITFTLSALLATTGLLVQPGGFLMENIPPILAQDQTASRVYQKASPAVVTVKNGSGHGSGFLVSPDGMIITNAHVVADGPRVVTVKFANGQQASADVIGFAKNGVDLAVLRIYNRQNLPYLPLARANSAKVGESVFAIGTPLNEDYQNTLTQGIISRLDPEKGRVQHNANINQGNSGGPLLNSRGEVVGVNVAGDIGSYVYNGAGNPIGLTQSGINFAVSLDRLQAFLTAVKTGDVSTVSTLGQDDRIQLLTLPLNGQTVQGNLTKDQNQQYYGFEGRAGQKIVLDMNSNEIAPYLVLYRVLQSSEGTKYPQVARSDQRVDRAPGDFNARLVTELPADGVYILVATSREGGESGRYTLNAAAKP
;
A
#
# COMPACT_ATOMS: atom_id res chain seq x y z
N MET A 1 -35.15 -42.16 -43.60
CA MET A 1 -34.24 -41.20 -42.93
C MET A 1 -33.89 -41.77 -41.56
N LYS A 2 -32.62 -42.04 -41.28
CA LYS A 2 -32.15 -42.64 -40.02
C LYS A 2 -31.97 -41.55 -38.96
N PRO A 3 -32.30 -41.79 -37.68
CA PRO A 3 -31.99 -40.86 -36.60
C PRO A 3 -30.48 -40.89 -36.28
N ILE A 4 -29.92 -39.72 -36.02
CA ILE A 4 -28.53 -39.52 -35.58
C ILE A 4 -28.53 -39.49 -34.05
N THR A 5 -27.85 -40.44 -33.43
CA THR A 5 -27.65 -40.51 -31.97
C THR A 5 -26.32 -39.86 -31.63
N PHE A 6 -26.32 -38.83 -30.78
CA PHE A 6 -25.10 -38.27 -30.19
C PHE A 6 -24.66 -39.15 -29.01
N THR A 7 -23.44 -39.69 -29.07
CA THR A 7 -22.80 -40.35 -27.92
C THR A 7 -22.17 -39.33 -27.00
N LEU A 8 -22.71 -39.18 -25.79
CA LEU A 8 -22.07 -38.46 -24.69
C LEU A 8 -21.08 -39.42 -24.02
N SER A 9 -19.78 -39.20 -24.22
CA SER A 9 -18.72 -39.95 -23.54
C SER A 9 -18.63 -39.47 -22.09
N ALA A 10 -19.30 -40.17 -21.17
CA ALA A 10 -19.04 -40.04 -19.74
C ALA A 10 -17.76 -40.80 -19.40
N LEU A 11 -16.74 -40.09 -18.90
CA LEU A 11 -15.52 -40.70 -18.36
C LEU A 11 -15.89 -41.35 -17.01
N LEU A 12 -16.12 -42.67 -16.99
CA LEU A 12 -16.24 -43.42 -15.74
C LEU A 12 -14.86 -43.47 -15.07
N ALA A 13 -14.69 -42.74 -13.97
CA ALA A 13 -13.64 -43.04 -13.02
C ALA A 13 -13.99 -44.37 -12.34
N THR A 14 -13.14 -45.37 -12.53
CA THR A 14 -13.25 -46.70 -11.93
C THR A 14 -13.18 -46.60 -10.41
N THR A 15 -14.31 -46.76 -9.74
CA THR A 15 -14.37 -46.97 -8.29
C THR A 15 -13.98 -48.42 -8.00
N GLY A 16 -12.81 -48.62 -7.40
CA GLY A 16 -12.50 -49.87 -6.72
C GLY A 16 -13.34 -49.96 -5.44
N LEU A 17 -14.54 -50.52 -5.53
CA LEU A 17 -15.31 -50.91 -4.34
C LEU A 17 -14.78 -52.27 -3.84
N LEU A 18 -14.04 -52.25 -2.75
CA LEU A 18 -13.82 -53.43 -1.90
C LEU A 18 -14.74 -53.26 -0.69
N VAL A 19 -15.86 -53.97 -0.68
CA VAL A 19 -16.76 -54.05 0.47
C VAL A 19 -16.24 -55.15 1.39
N GLN A 20 -15.72 -54.78 2.56
CA GLN A 20 -15.62 -55.68 3.72
C GLN A 20 -16.70 -55.30 4.74
N PRO A 21 -17.43 -56.27 5.31
CA PRO A 21 -18.42 -55.99 6.35
C PRO A 21 -17.71 -55.82 7.70
N GLY A 22 -17.84 -54.63 8.30
CA GLY A 22 -17.45 -54.38 9.69
C GLY A 22 -16.25 -53.44 9.83
N GLY A 23 -16.52 -52.13 9.81
CA GLY A 23 -15.54 -51.11 10.14
C GLY A 23 -15.95 -49.75 9.61
N PHE A 24 -16.32 -48.84 10.50
CA PHE A 24 -16.45 -47.43 10.15
C PHE A 24 -15.06 -46.93 9.74
N LEU A 25 -14.84 -46.73 8.44
CA LEU A 25 -13.68 -45.99 7.95
C LEU A 25 -14.05 -44.51 7.93
N MET A 26 -13.20 -43.69 8.57
CA MET A 26 -13.19 -42.24 8.36
C MET A 26 -13.22 -41.97 6.86
N GLU A 27 -14.26 -41.26 6.45
CA GLU A 27 -14.55 -40.95 5.06
C GLU A 27 -13.36 -40.17 4.47
N ASN A 28 -12.72 -40.75 3.46
CA ASN A 28 -11.72 -40.06 2.64
C ASN A 28 -12.46 -38.97 1.84
N ILE A 29 -12.70 -37.82 2.46
CA ILE A 29 -13.27 -36.66 1.79
C ILE A 29 -12.31 -36.28 0.66
N PRO A 30 -12.75 -36.29 -0.61
CA PRO A 30 -11.95 -35.83 -1.73
C PRO A 30 -11.36 -34.44 -1.45
N PRO A 31 -10.09 -34.16 -1.78
CA PRO A 31 -9.43 -32.88 -1.48
C PRO A 31 -10.22 -31.65 -1.92
N ILE A 32 -10.96 -31.75 -3.03
CA ILE A 32 -11.84 -30.70 -3.56
C ILE A 32 -13.01 -30.41 -2.58
N LEU A 33 -13.67 -31.44 -2.05
CA LEU A 33 -14.78 -31.27 -1.10
C LEU A 33 -14.30 -30.72 0.26
N ALA A 34 -13.06 -31.02 0.67
CA ALA A 34 -12.47 -30.50 1.91
C ALA A 34 -12.09 -29.01 1.81
N GLN A 35 -11.72 -28.53 0.62
CA GLN A 35 -11.35 -27.14 0.38
C GLN A 35 -12.58 -26.21 0.36
N ASP A 36 -13.67 -26.63 -0.29
CA ASP A 36 -14.94 -25.88 -0.35
C ASP A 36 -15.56 -25.68 1.05
N GLN A 37 -15.44 -26.68 1.93
CA GLN A 37 -15.88 -26.59 3.32
C GLN A 37 -15.05 -25.59 4.14
N THR A 38 -13.75 -25.46 3.84
CA THR A 38 -12.88 -24.54 4.57
C THR A 38 -13.19 -23.09 4.23
N ALA A 39 -13.34 -22.75 2.94
CA ALA A 39 -13.70 -21.40 2.52
C ALA A 39 -15.03 -20.96 3.15
N SER A 40 -16.04 -21.83 3.08
CA SER A 40 -17.37 -21.58 3.67
C SER A 40 -17.31 -21.34 5.18
N ARG A 41 -16.55 -22.18 5.91
CA ARG A 41 -16.37 -22.03 7.37
C ARG A 41 -15.66 -20.74 7.74
N VAL A 42 -14.58 -20.39 7.02
CA VAL A 42 -13.85 -19.14 7.24
C VAL A 42 -14.78 -17.94 7.01
N TYR A 43 -15.54 -17.96 5.92
CA TYR A 43 -16.49 -16.90 5.59
C TYR A 43 -17.58 -16.70 6.65
N GLN A 44 -18.25 -17.79 7.06
CA GLN A 44 -19.31 -17.73 8.07
C GLN A 44 -18.81 -17.22 9.41
N LYS A 45 -17.60 -17.62 9.81
CA LYS A 45 -16.97 -17.18 11.05
C LYS A 45 -16.54 -15.72 11.00
N ALA A 46 -15.97 -15.27 9.87
CA ALA A 46 -15.28 -14.00 9.80
C ALA A 46 -16.13 -12.83 9.27
N SER A 47 -16.99 -13.06 8.28
CA SER A 47 -17.76 -12.00 7.62
C SER A 47 -18.60 -11.12 8.56
N PRO A 48 -19.16 -11.58 9.69
CA PRO A 48 -19.87 -10.70 10.62
C PRO A 48 -18.99 -9.61 11.26
N ALA A 49 -17.68 -9.86 11.36
CA ALA A 49 -16.69 -8.94 11.93
C ALA A 49 -16.02 -8.05 10.86
N VAL A 50 -16.33 -8.25 9.57
CA VAL A 50 -15.82 -7.43 8.47
C VAL A 50 -16.84 -6.32 8.18
N VAL A 51 -16.34 -5.11 7.96
CA VAL A 51 -17.15 -3.93 7.77
C VAL A 51 -16.70 -3.15 6.54
N THR A 52 -17.63 -2.43 5.92
CA THR A 52 -17.29 -1.40 4.92
C THR A 52 -17.01 -0.10 5.65
N VAL A 53 -15.88 0.54 5.35
CA VAL A 53 -15.51 1.86 5.87
C VAL A 53 -15.78 2.88 4.78
N LYS A 54 -16.66 3.84 5.05
CA LYS A 54 -17.06 4.90 4.11
C LYS A 54 -16.41 6.22 4.52
N ASN A 55 -15.70 6.83 3.59
CA ASN A 55 -15.01 8.09 3.76
C ASN A 55 -15.38 9.06 2.61
N GLY A 56 -16.36 9.93 2.84
CA GLY A 56 -16.87 10.85 1.82
C GLY A 56 -17.45 10.08 0.62
N SER A 57 -16.89 10.32 -0.57
CA SER A 57 -17.25 9.62 -1.81
C SER A 57 -16.49 8.31 -2.03
N GLY A 58 -15.51 7.97 -1.18
CA GLY A 58 -14.72 6.75 -1.25
C GLY A 58 -15.10 5.72 -0.20
N HIS A 59 -14.68 4.47 -0.42
CA HIS A 59 -14.85 3.40 0.56
C HIS A 59 -13.67 2.42 0.55
N GLY A 60 -13.54 1.73 1.67
CA GLY A 60 -12.66 0.59 1.86
C GLY A 60 -13.33 -0.44 2.76
N SER A 61 -12.51 -1.33 3.28
CA SER A 61 -12.90 -2.37 4.22
C SER A 61 -12.19 -2.16 5.56
N GLY A 62 -12.72 -2.79 6.59
CA GLY A 62 -12.11 -2.88 7.90
C GLY A 62 -12.59 -4.13 8.62
N PHE A 63 -12.03 -4.42 9.78
CA PHE A 63 -12.53 -5.50 10.61
C PHE A 63 -12.38 -5.19 12.09
N LEU A 64 -13.32 -5.72 12.87
CA LEU A 64 -13.30 -5.63 14.32
C LEU A 64 -12.21 -6.53 14.90
N VAL A 65 -11.41 -5.97 15.80
CA VAL A 65 -10.34 -6.68 16.52
C VAL A 65 -10.64 -6.86 18.01
N SER A 66 -11.74 -6.27 18.48
CA SER A 66 -12.22 -6.40 19.85
C SER A 66 -13.75 -6.23 19.93
N PRO A 67 -14.40 -6.78 20.96
CA PRO A 67 -15.85 -6.76 21.09
C PRO A 67 -16.42 -5.37 21.46
N ASP A 68 -15.56 -4.42 21.82
CA ASP A 68 -15.90 -3.05 22.24
C ASP A 68 -15.78 -2.02 21.10
N GLY A 69 -15.72 -2.47 19.85
CA GLY A 69 -15.84 -1.59 18.67
C GLY A 69 -14.53 -1.03 18.13
N MET A 70 -13.37 -1.61 18.47
CA MET A 70 -12.11 -1.26 17.80
C MET A 70 -12.04 -1.93 16.43
N ILE A 71 -11.77 -1.14 15.40
CA ILE A 71 -11.67 -1.57 14.01
C ILE A 71 -10.29 -1.24 13.48
N ILE A 72 -9.73 -2.16 12.69
CA ILE A 72 -8.54 -1.90 11.89
C ILE A 72 -8.94 -1.71 10.44
N THR A 73 -8.29 -0.75 9.79
CA THR A 73 -8.38 -0.50 8.35
C THR A 73 -7.02 0.00 7.86
N ASN A 74 -6.91 0.30 6.56
CA ASN A 74 -5.74 0.95 6.01
C ASN A 74 -5.75 2.46 6.29
N ALA A 75 -4.57 3.05 6.43
CA ALA A 75 -4.44 4.48 6.64
C ALA A 75 -4.93 5.26 5.40
N HIS A 76 -4.61 4.82 4.18
CA HIS A 76 -5.04 5.53 2.97
C HIS A 76 -6.56 5.56 2.77
N VAL A 77 -7.30 4.62 3.39
CA VAL A 77 -8.77 4.60 3.32
C VAL A 77 -9.37 5.81 4.05
N VAL A 78 -8.70 6.31 5.10
CA VAL A 78 -9.23 7.33 6.01
C VAL A 78 -8.33 8.57 6.16
N ALA A 79 -7.17 8.60 5.49
CA ALA A 79 -6.15 9.64 5.65
C ALA A 79 -6.66 11.04 5.28
N ASP A 80 -7.31 11.17 4.12
CA ASP A 80 -7.82 12.45 3.60
C ASP A 80 -9.29 12.70 3.99
N GLY A 81 -9.79 11.91 4.94
CA GLY A 81 -11.18 11.89 5.36
C GLY A 81 -11.52 12.76 6.56
N PRO A 82 -12.81 12.86 6.91
CA PRO A 82 -13.23 13.41 8.18
C PRO A 82 -12.71 12.53 9.33
N ARG A 83 -12.54 13.15 10.51
CA ARG A 83 -12.16 12.44 11.74
C ARG A 83 -13.18 11.41 12.22
N VAL A 84 -14.39 11.46 11.67
CA VAL A 84 -15.48 10.52 11.94
C VAL A 84 -15.96 9.97 10.61
N VAL A 85 -15.86 8.65 10.45
CA VAL A 85 -16.26 7.92 9.24
C VAL A 85 -17.51 7.10 9.51
N THR A 86 -18.18 6.66 8.44
CA THR A 86 -19.33 5.76 8.55
C THR A 86 -18.89 4.32 8.32
N VAL A 87 -19.24 3.44 9.25
CA VAL A 87 -18.98 2.00 9.17
C VAL A 87 -20.30 1.28 8.90
N LYS A 88 -20.34 0.44 7.86
CA LYS A 88 -21.48 -0.43 7.52
C LYS A 88 -21.14 -1.87 7.87
N PHE A 89 -21.93 -2.48 8.75
CA PHE A 89 -21.81 -3.88 9.17
C PHE A 89 -22.40 -4.84 8.13
N ALA A 90 -22.04 -6.12 8.24
CA ALA A 90 -22.56 -7.20 7.38
C ALA A 90 -24.10 -7.33 7.39
N ASN A 91 -24.75 -6.94 8.49
CA ASN A 91 -26.20 -6.95 8.62
C ASN A 91 -26.87 -5.68 8.04
N GLY A 92 -26.12 -4.81 7.37
CA GLY A 92 -26.58 -3.55 6.79
C GLY A 92 -26.70 -2.38 7.77
N GLN A 93 -26.55 -2.61 9.09
CA GLN A 93 -26.55 -1.53 10.07
C GLN A 93 -25.34 -0.61 9.86
N GLN A 94 -25.52 0.66 10.17
CA GLN A 94 -24.45 1.66 10.11
C GLN A 94 -24.14 2.21 11.49
N ALA A 95 -22.91 2.67 11.68
CA ALA A 95 -22.46 3.38 12.86
C ALA A 95 -21.40 4.42 12.48
N SER A 96 -21.32 5.49 13.27
CA SER A 96 -20.18 6.40 13.23
C SER A 96 -18.99 5.78 13.96
N ALA A 97 -17.80 5.93 13.39
CA ALA A 97 -16.56 5.52 14.01
C ALA A 97 -15.52 6.64 13.94
N ASP A 98 -14.87 6.92 15.07
CA ASP A 98 -13.82 7.94 15.13
C ASP A 98 -12.51 7.34 14.64
N VAL A 99 -11.76 8.11 13.85
CA VAL A 99 -10.37 7.79 13.51
C VAL A 99 -9.49 8.12 14.71
N ILE A 100 -9.15 7.11 15.50
CA ILE A 100 -8.42 7.29 16.77
C ILE A 100 -6.90 7.38 16.58
N GLY A 101 -6.36 6.91 15.46
CA GLY A 101 -4.95 7.11 15.14
C GLY A 101 -4.45 6.30 13.94
N PHE A 102 -3.25 6.64 13.53
CA PHE A 102 -2.53 6.04 12.41
C PHE A 102 -1.24 5.41 12.91
N ALA A 103 -0.80 4.35 12.25
CA ALA A 103 0.52 3.80 12.47
C ALA A 103 1.60 4.80 12.03
N LYS A 104 2.76 4.77 12.70
CA LYS A 104 3.92 5.59 12.38
C LYS A 104 4.78 4.94 11.29
N ASN A 105 5.80 5.66 10.81
CA ASN A 105 6.86 5.14 9.93
C ASN A 105 6.32 4.56 8.60
N GLY A 106 5.34 5.23 8.00
CA GLY A 106 4.81 4.85 6.68
C GLY A 106 4.01 3.56 6.66
N VAL A 107 3.56 3.04 7.81
CA VAL A 107 2.75 1.83 7.88
C VAL A 107 1.29 2.14 7.52
N ASP A 108 0.76 1.39 6.55
CA ASP A 108 -0.60 1.58 6.03
C ASP A 108 -1.67 0.98 6.95
N LEU A 109 -1.75 1.48 8.18
CA LEU A 109 -2.74 1.06 9.16
C LEU A 109 -3.33 2.27 9.88
N ALA A 110 -4.64 2.25 10.03
CA ALA A 110 -5.38 3.13 10.90
C ALA A 110 -6.26 2.31 11.83
N VAL A 111 -6.54 2.89 13.00
CA VAL A 111 -7.47 2.34 13.97
C VAL A 111 -8.67 3.26 14.10
N LEU A 112 -9.85 2.65 14.06
CA LEU A 112 -11.13 3.33 14.25
C LEU A 112 -11.80 2.83 15.54
N ARG A 113 -12.68 3.66 16.10
CA ARG A 113 -13.42 3.33 17.31
C ARG A 113 -14.90 3.66 17.17
N ILE A 114 -15.74 2.64 17.36
CA ILE A 114 -17.17 2.83 17.61
C ILE A 114 -17.38 2.89 19.11
N TYR A 115 -17.98 3.98 19.59
CA TYR A 115 -18.32 4.13 21.00
C TYR A 115 -19.70 3.55 21.30
N ASN A 116 -19.93 3.22 22.58
CA ASN A 116 -21.23 2.77 23.12
C ASN A 116 -21.79 1.49 22.46
N ARG A 117 -20.92 0.60 21.98
CA ARG A 117 -21.29 -0.76 21.55
C ARG A 117 -20.40 -1.79 22.22
N GLN A 118 -20.99 -2.93 22.56
CA GLN A 118 -20.33 -4.07 23.18
C GLN A 118 -20.81 -5.37 22.52
N ASN A 119 -20.12 -6.48 22.79
CA ASN A 119 -20.44 -7.81 22.27
C ASN A 119 -20.49 -7.87 20.73
N LEU A 120 -19.68 -7.04 20.07
CA LEU A 120 -19.55 -7.09 18.62
C LEU A 120 -18.71 -8.32 18.20
N PRO A 121 -19.02 -8.94 17.05
CA PRO A 121 -18.16 -9.98 16.49
C PRO A 121 -16.79 -9.38 16.16
N TYR A 122 -15.72 -10.14 16.40
CA TYR A 122 -14.36 -9.70 16.14
C TYR A 122 -13.48 -10.86 15.67
N LEU A 123 -12.38 -10.54 14.99
CA LEU A 123 -11.47 -11.54 14.44
C LEU A 123 -10.29 -11.80 15.37
N PRO A 124 -9.97 -13.07 15.66
CA PRO A 124 -8.74 -13.41 16.36
C PRO A 124 -7.53 -13.18 15.45
N LEU A 125 -6.42 -12.75 16.03
CA LEU A 125 -5.14 -12.69 15.34
C LEU A 125 -4.45 -14.04 15.40
N ALA A 126 -3.74 -14.41 14.33
CA ALA A 126 -2.89 -15.60 14.37
C ALA A 126 -1.69 -15.37 15.30
N ARG A 127 -0.90 -16.42 15.53
CA ARG A 127 0.37 -16.27 16.26
C ARG A 127 1.38 -15.50 15.40
N ALA A 128 2.21 -14.68 16.04
CA ALA A 128 3.32 -14.01 15.36
C ALA A 128 4.18 -15.04 14.61
N ASN A 129 4.69 -14.66 13.44
CA ASN A 129 5.53 -15.53 12.59
C ASN A 129 4.90 -16.88 12.18
N SER A 130 3.57 -17.07 12.30
CA SER A 130 2.93 -18.35 11.96
C SER A 130 2.64 -18.52 10.46
N ALA A 131 2.62 -17.41 9.71
CA ALA A 131 2.32 -17.41 8.29
C ALA A 131 3.41 -18.13 7.49
N LYS A 132 3.02 -18.97 6.53
CA LYS A 132 3.97 -19.73 5.69
C LYS A 132 3.63 -19.58 4.20
N VAL A 133 4.67 -19.49 3.37
CA VAL A 133 4.50 -19.55 1.91
C VAL A 133 3.84 -20.88 1.53
N GLY A 134 2.85 -20.82 0.63
CA GLY A 134 2.01 -21.94 0.22
C GLY A 134 0.76 -22.15 1.08
N GLU A 135 0.62 -21.49 2.23
CA GLU A 135 -0.59 -21.57 3.06
C GLU A 135 -1.79 -20.94 2.33
N SER A 136 -2.95 -21.60 2.38
CA SER A 136 -4.20 -21.02 1.87
C SER A 136 -4.60 -19.80 2.67
N VAL A 137 -5.00 -18.74 1.97
CA VAL A 137 -5.48 -17.51 2.56
C VAL A 137 -6.78 -17.06 1.93
N PHE A 138 -7.55 -16.32 2.72
CA PHE A 138 -8.88 -15.85 2.38
C PHE A 138 -8.95 -14.35 2.64
N ALA A 139 -9.33 -13.58 1.64
CA ALA A 139 -9.58 -12.15 1.77
C ALA A 139 -11.08 -11.91 1.78
N ILE A 140 -11.55 -11.04 2.68
CA ILE A 140 -12.94 -10.59 2.73
C ILE A 140 -12.94 -9.07 2.70
N GLY A 141 -13.78 -8.48 1.86
CA GLY A 141 -13.89 -7.02 1.75
C GLY A 141 -15.06 -6.56 0.89
N THR A 142 -15.01 -5.30 0.49
CA THR A 142 -16.05 -4.60 -0.28
C THR A 142 -15.47 -4.05 -1.58
N PRO A 143 -15.16 -4.91 -2.57
CA PRO A 143 -14.49 -4.51 -3.80
C PRO A 143 -15.40 -3.67 -4.70
N LEU A 144 -14.84 -2.67 -5.37
CA LEU A 144 -15.42 -1.84 -6.44
C LEU A 144 -16.62 -0.96 -6.03
N ASN A 145 -17.61 -1.53 -5.35
CA ASN A 145 -18.86 -0.89 -4.96
C ASN A 145 -19.33 -1.45 -3.60
N GLU A 146 -20.05 -0.63 -2.83
CA GLU A 146 -20.62 -1.01 -1.54
C GLU A 146 -21.60 -2.21 -1.60
N ASP A 147 -22.20 -2.47 -2.76
CA ASP A 147 -23.10 -3.60 -2.98
C ASP A 147 -22.37 -4.95 -3.05
N TYR A 148 -21.05 -4.94 -3.27
CA TYR A 148 -20.20 -6.13 -3.24
C TYR A 148 -19.63 -6.41 -1.84
N GLN A 149 -20.20 -5.83 -0.78
CA GLN A 149 -19.78 -6.06 0.60
C GLN A 149 -19.69 -7.56 0.92
N ASN A 150 -18.69 -7.91 1.74
CA ASN A 150 -18.40 -9.30 2.13
C ASN A 150 -18.08 -10.22 0.95
N THR A 151 -17.44 -9.71 -0.10
CA THR A 151 -16.88 -10.57 -1.14
C THR A 151 -15.69 -11.35 -0.56
N LEU A 152 -15.78 -12.68 -0.62
CA LEU A 152 -14.68 -13.60 -0.30
C LEU A 152 -13.87 -13.91 -1.55
N THR A 153 -12.55 -13.83 -1.45
CA THR A 153 -11.64 -14.40 -2.43
C THR A 153 -10.61 -15.28 -1.74
N GLN A 154 -10.11 -16.28 -2.46
CA GLN A 154 -9.16 -17.26 -1.94
C GLN A 154 -7.88 -17.25 -2.78
N GLY A 155 -6.77 -17.50 -2.12
CA GLY A 155 -5.48 -17.74 -2.74
C GLY A 155 -4.53 -18.44 -1.78
N ILE A 156 -3.23 -18.21 -1.98
CA ILE A 156 -2.15 -18.66 -1.12
C ILE A 156 -1.23 -17.50 -0.76
N ILE A 157 -0.44 -17.66 0.29
CA ILE A 157 0.74 -16.82 0.51
C ILE A 157 1.79 -17.19 -0.53
N SER A 158 2.10 -16.25 -1.42
CA SER A 158 3.08 -16.43 -2.49
C SER A 158 4.50 -16.10 -2.03
N ARG A 159 4.66 -15.11 -1.13
CA ARG A 159 5.97 -14.68 -0.59
C ARG A 159 5.77 -13.94 0.73
N LEU A 160 6.75 -14.04 1.62
CA LEU A 160 6.84 -13.21 2.82
C LEU A 160 8.02 -12.23 2.66
N ASP A 161 7.81 -10.99 3.11
CA ASP A 161 8.83 -9.94 3.09
C ASP A 161 8.88 -9.28 4.49
N PRO A 162 9.55 -9.92 5.47
CA PRO A 162 9.56 -9.44 6.85
C PRO A 162 10.20 -8.06 7.01
N GLU A 163 11.25 -7.76 6.24
CA GLU A 163 11.94 -6.46 6.27
C GLU A 163 10.99 -5.33 5.88
N LYS A 164 10.22 -5.51 4.80
CA LYS A 164 9.17 -4.56 4.40
C LYS A 164 7.88 -4.75 5.18
N GLY A 165 7.80 -5.77 6.04
CA GLY A 165 6.62 -6.26 6.74
C GLY A 165 5.39 -6.40 5.83
N ARG A 166 5.57 -7.06 4.69
CA ARG A 166 4.52 -7.35 3.71
C ARG A 166 4.31 -8.85 3.54
N VAL A 167 3.06 -9.24 3.32
CA VAL A 167 2.67 -10.58 2.88
C VAL A 167 2.21 -10.48 1.44
N GLN A 168 2.88 -11.20 0.53
CA GLN A 168 2.44 -11.31 -0.85
C GLN A 168 1.51 -12.51 -0.99
N HIS A 169 0.38 -12.34 -1.67
CA HIS A 169 -0.58 -13.41 -1.93
C HIS A 169 -1.22 -13.25 -3.31
N ASN A 170 -1.95 -14.26 -3.76
CA ASN A 170 -2.62 -14.24 -5.05
C ASN A 170 -4.16 -14.28 -4.97
N ALA A 171 -4.75 -14.22 -3.77
CA ALA A 171 -6.20 -14.05 -3.63
C ALA A 171 -6.66 -12.79 -4.38
N ASN A 172 -7.77 -12.83 -5.12
CA ASN A 172 -8.20 -11.70 -5.95
C ASN A 172 -8.59 -10.49 -5.09
N ILE A 173 -7.91 -9.36 -5.28
CA ILE A 173 -8.19 -8.11 -4.56
C ILE A 173 -8.44 -6.99 -5.58
N ASN A 174 -9.45 -6.15 -5.33
CA ASN A 174 -9.72 -4.93 -6.09
C ASN A 174 -9.87 -3.75 -5.13
N GLN A 175 -9.83 -2.52 -5.65
CA GLN A 175 -10.11 -1.31 -4.89
C GLN A 175 -11.36 -1.50 -4.02
N GLY A 176 -11.32 -1.05 -2.77
CA GLY A 176 -12.39 -1.27 -1.79
C GLY A 176 -12.16 -2.46 -0.85
N ASN A 177 -11.32 -3.44 -1.22
CA ASN A 177 -10.85 -4.48 -0.29
C ASN A 177 -9.78 -3.98 0.69
N SER A 178 -9.15 -2.83 0.42
CA SER A 178 -8.17 -2.18 1.32
C SER A 178 -8.68 -2.10 2.73
N GLY A 179 -7.89 -2.56 3.69
CA GLY A 179 -8.21 -2.56 5.11
C GLY A 179 -8.97 -3.81 5.57
N GLY A 180 -9.47 -4.63 4.65
CA GLY A 180 -10.08 -5.92 4.95
C GLY A 180 -9.05 -6.96 5.41
N PRO A 181 -9.47 -8.01 6.14
CA PRO A 181 -8.54 -9.00 6.67
C PRO A 181 -8.05 -9.98 5.60
N LEU A 182 -6.79 -10.39 5.71
CA LEU A 182 -6.27 -11.62 5.11
C LEU A 182 -6.26 -12.70 6.19
N LEU A 183 -6.93 -13.83 5.94
CA LEU A 183 -7.22 -14.86 6.93
C LEU A 183 -6.58 -16.19 6.56
N ASN A 184 -6.14 -16.96 7.55
CA ASN A 184 -5.76 -18.36 7.36
C ASN A 184 -6.99 -19.31 7.40
N SER A 185 -6.78 -20.61 7.19
CA SER A 185 -7.83 -21.64 7.21
C SER A 185 -8.56 -21.83 8.55
N ARG A 186 -8.10 -21.20 9.64
CA ARG A 186 -8.77 -21.15 10.95
C ARG A 186 -9.63 -19.89 11.13
N GLY A 187 -9.62 -18.98 10.16
CA GLY A 187 -10.27 -17.67 10.25
C GLY A 187 -9.56 -16.72 11.20
N GLU A 188 -8.25 -16.86 11.36
CA GLU A 188 -7.41 -15.93 12.11
C GLU A 188 -6.72 -14.96 11.15
N VAL A 189 -6.55 -13.71 11.56
CA VAL A 189 -5.89 -12.67 10.77
C VAL A 189 -4.39 -12.95 10.66
N VAL A 190 -3.90 -12.99 9.42
CA VAL A 190 -2.48 -13.10 9.06
C VAL A 190 -1.96 -11.85 8.32
N GLY A 191 -2.84 -10.91 7.99
CA GLY A 191 -2.47 -9.60 7.43
C GLY A 191 -3.68 -8.71 7.16
N VAL A 192 -3.42 -7.50 6.70
CA VAL A 192 -4.45 -6.52 6.29
C VAL A 192 -4.28 -6.21 4.80
N ASN A 193 -5.27 -6.54 3.98
CA ASN A 193 -5.22 -6.38 2.53
C ASN A 193 -5.03 -4.91 2.15
N VAL A 194 -4.22 -4.65 1.13
CA VAL A 194 -4.01 -3.31 0.55
C VAL A 194 -4.42 -3.36 -0.92
N ALA A 195 -5.39 -2.54 -1.32
CA ALA A 195 -6.03 -2.55 -2.63
C ALA A 195 -6.14 -1.14 -3.27
N GLY A 196 -5.12 -0.75 -4.05
CA GLY A 196 -5.04 0.57 -4.71
C GLY A 196 -4.60 1.67 -3.74
N ASP A 197 -3.68 2.59 -4.03
CA ASP A 197 -3.35 3.29 -5.27
C ASP A 197 -1.92 3.01 -5.76
N ILE A 198 -1.74 1.79 -6.23
CA ILE A 198 -0.69 1.44 -7.17
C ILE A 198 -1.34 0.33 -7.99
N GLY A 199 -1.57 0.58 -9.28
CA GLY A 199 -1.18 -0.47 -10.21
C GLY A 199 0.25 -0.78 -9.82
N SER A 200 0.43 -1.85 -9.03
CA SER A 200 1.70 -2.21 -8.43
C SER A 200 2.64 -2.32 -9.59
N TYR A 201 3.39 -1.25 -9.83
CA TYR A 201 4.52 -1.30 -10.68
C TYR A 201 5.34 -2.43 -10.08
N VAL A 202 5.36 -3.55 -10.76
CA VAL A 202 6.34 -4.56 -10.44
C VAL A 202 7.64 -3.84 -10.71
N TYR A 203 8.47 -3.62 -9.69
CA TYR A 203 9.75 -3.00 -9.90
C TYR A 203 10.77 -4.11 -10.08
N ASN A 204 11.59 -4.02 -11.13
CA ASN A 204 12.74 -4.93 -11.23
C ASN A 204 13.75 -4.63 -10.10
N GLY A 205 14.78 -5.46 -9.94
CA GLY A 205 15.83 -5.24 -8.93
C GLY A 205 16.59 -3.91 -9.05
N ALA A 206 16.38 -3.16 -10.13
CA ALA A 206 16.92 -1.83 -10.39
C ALA A 206 15.89 -0.70 -10.16
N GLY A 207 14.71 -1.00 -9.59
CA GLY A 207 13.71 0.00 -9.25
C GLY A 207 12.89 0.54 -10.44
N ASN A 208 12.90 -0.14 -11.60
CA ASN A 208 12.13 0.28 -12.78
C ASN A 208 10.76 -0.41 -12.84
N PRO A 209 9.68 0.32 -13.17
CA PRO A 209 8.34 -0.26 -13.34
C PRO A 209 8.26 -1.20 -14.56
N ILE A 210 7.81 -2.45 -14.37
CA ILE A 210 7.69 -3.48 -15.43
C ILE A 210 6.24 -3.92 -15.73
N GLY A 211 5.22 -3.32 -15.10
CA GLY A 211 3.82 -3.56 -15.45
C GLY A 211 2.81 -3.19 -14.36
N LEU A 212 1.51 -3.19 -14.72
CA LEU A 212 0.37 -2.99 -13.80
C LEU A 212 -0.30 -4.35 -13.53
N THR A 213 -0.64 -4.67 -12.28
CA THR A 213 -1.07 -6.03 -11.93
C THR A 213 -2.59 -6.20 -11.79
N GLN A 214 -3.16 -7.02 -12.68
CA GLN A 214 -4.10 -8.10 -12.34
C GLN A 214 -3.35 -9.46 -12.32
N SER A 215 -2.08 -9.45 -11.94
CA SER A 215 -1.09 -10.53 -12.17
C SER A 215 -1.06 -11.62 -11.08
N GLY A 216 -2.02 -11.63 -10.15
CA GLY A 216 -1.98 -12.51 -8.97
C GLY A 216 -0.87 -12.15 -7.97
N ILE A 217 -0.38 -10.90 -7.99
CA ILE A 217 0.60 -10.35 -7.05
C ILE A 217 -0.10 -9.26 -6.25
N ASN A 218 -0.62 -9.64 -5.09
CA ASN A 218 -1.29 -8.74 -4.16
C ASN A 218 -0.52 -8.68 -2.84
N PHE A 219 -0.68 -7.59 -2.09
CA PHE A 219 0.01 -7.37 -0.84
C PHE A 219 -0.94 -7.10 0.32
N ALA A 220 -0.53 -7.57 1.48
CA ALA A 220 -1.12 -7.24 2.76
C ALA A 220 -0.03 -6.70 3.71
N VAL A 221 -0.40 -5.78 4.60
CA VAL A 221 0.43 -5.42 5.75
C VAL A 221 0.54 -6.65 6.64
N SER A 222 1.76 -7.02 7.01
CA SER A 222 2.03 -8.22 7.81
C SER A 222 1.40 -8.17 9.21
N LEU A 223 1.13 -9.36 9.75
CA LEU A 223 0.64 -9.51 11.12
C LEU A 223 1.57 -8.89 12.17
N ASP A 224 2.89 -8.94 11.98
CA ASP A 224 3.83 -8.37 12.95
C ASP A 224 3.71 -6.84 13.02
N ARG A 225 3.57 -6.17 11.86
CA ARG A 225 3.28 -4.72 11.81
C ARG A 225 1.92 -4.40 12.47
N LEU A 226 0.91 -5.24 12.23
CA LEU A 226 -0.40 -5.09 12.87
C LEU A 226 -0.32 -5.24 14.41
N GLN A 227 0.40 -6.23 14.92
CA GLN A 227 0.55 -6.45 16.36
C GLN A 227 1.34 -5.33 17.03
N ALA A 228 2.41 -4.84 16.38
CA ALA A 228 3.14 -3.67 16.83
C ALA A 228 2.23 -2.43 16.89
N PHE A 229 1.43 -2.21 15.85
CA PHE A 229 0.48 -1.10 15.83
C PHE A 229 -0.59 -1.21 16.91
N LEU A 230 -1.19 -2.39 17.12
CA LEU A 230 -2.15 -2.61 18.20
C LEU A 230 -1.54 -2.40 19.59
N THR A 231 -0.25 -2.67 19.76
CA THR A 231 0.48 -2.35 20.99
C THR A 231 0.61 -0.84 21.15
N ALA A 232 0.99 -0.12 20.09
CA ALA A 232 1.08 1.34 20.08
C ALA A 232 -0.27 2.00 20.37
N VAL A 233 -1.38 1.47 19.84
CA VAL A 233 -2.75 1.94 20.15
C VAL A 233 -3.03 1.86 21.66
N LYS A 234 -2.67 0.74 22.31
CA LYS A 234 -2.88 0.56 23.75
C LYS A 234 -2.06 1.53 24.60
N THR A 235 -0.88 1.90 24.14
CA THR A 235 0.02 2.84 24.85
C THR A 235 -0.21 4.30 24.44
N GLY A 236 -1.12 4.58 23.50
CA GLY A 236 -1.35 5.92 22.96
C GLY A 236 -0.25 6.42 22.03
N ASP A 237 0.68 5.56 21.59
CA ASP A 237 1.82 5.91 20.74
C ASP A 237 1.45 5.87 19.24
N VAL A 238 0.33 6.49 18.88
CA VAL A 238 -0.18 6.55 17.51
C VAL A 238 -0.04 7.96 16.94
N SER A 239 0.08 8.07 15.62
CA SER A 239 0.05 9.35 14.95
C SER A 239 -1.39 9.86 14.83
N THR A 240 -1.60 11.16 15.00
CA THR A 240 -2.90 11.79 14.74
C THR A 240 -3.13 12.04 13.25
N VAL A 241 -2.12 11.93 12.39
CA VAL A 241 -2.23 12.07 10.94
C VAL A 241 -1.61 10.87 10.24
N SER A 242 -2.08 10.54 9.04
CA SER A 242 -1.48 9.45 8.27
C SER A 242 0.01 9.71 8.02
N THR A 243 0.83 8.68 8.23
CA THR A 243 2.27 8.73 7.90
C THR A 243 2.55 8.07 6.55
N LEU A 244 1.54 7.65 5.81
CA LEU A 244 1.73 7.13 4.44
C LEU A 244 2.21 8.22 3.51
N GLY A 245 3.15 7.87 2.63
CA GLY A 245 3.81 8.86 1.76
C GLY A 245 4.75 9.80 2.50
N GLN A 246 4.70 9.84 3.85
CA GLN A 246 5.81 10.30 4.69
C GLN A 246 6.82 9.14 4.76
N ASP A 247 7.47 8.88 3.63
CA ASP A 247 8.76 8.19 3.65
C ASP A 247 9.67 9.06 4.53
N ASP A 248 10.33 8.49 5.54
CA ASP A 248 11.41 9.13 6.30
C ASP A 248 12.63 9.49 5.39
N ARG A 249 12.40 9.64 4.07
CA ARG A 249 13.39 9.90 3.02
C ARG A 249 12.96 10.99 2.03
N ILE A 250 11.73 11.52 2.08
CA ILE A 250 11.34 12.71 1.30
C ILE A 250 11.06 13.86 2.26
N GLN A 251 12.12 14.35 2.91
CA GLN A 251 12.06 15.64 3.56
C GLN A 251 12.11 16.72 2.47
N LEU A 252 10.97 17.38 2.20
CA LEU A 252 10.98 18.57 1.35
C LEU A 252 11.59 19.72 2.16
N LEU A 253 12.86 20.02 1.92
CA LEU A 253 13.56 21.12 2.56
C LEU A 253 13.23 22.43 1.86
N THR A 254 13.22 23.56 2.58
CA THR A 254 13.05 24.87 1.94
C THR A 254 14.34 25.26 1.19
N LEU A 255 14.22 25.66 -0.08
CA LEU A 255 15.30 26.31 -0.83
C LEU A 255 15.11 27.82 -0.82
N PRO A 256 15.91 28.58 -0.06
CA PRO A 256 15.79 30.02 -0.07
C PRO A 256 16.35 30.60 -1.38
N LEU A 257 15.48 31.21 -2.19
CA LEU A 257 15.91 31.95 -3.38
C LEU A 257 16.65 33.23 -2.97
N ASN A 258 17.82 33.47 -3.55
CA ASN A 258 18.73 34.56 -3.18
C ASN A 258 19.15 34.55 -1.70
N GLY A 259 19.12 33.37 -1.07
CA GLY A 259 19.43 33.19 0.34
C GLY A 259 20.80 32.56 0.60
N GLN A 260 20.95 31.99 1.80
CA GLN A 260 22.16 31.27 2.18
C GLN A 260 22.31 29.96 1.41
N THR A 261 23.56 29.58 1.16
CA THR A 261 23.91 28.27 0.60
C THR A 261 23.47 27.15 1.53
N VAL A 262 22.80 26.15 0.97
CA VAL A 262 22.31 24.96 1.67
C VAL A 262 23.37 23.87 1.62
N GLN A 263 23.54 23.12 2.70
CA GLN A 263 24.40 21.94 2.75
C GLN A 263 23.54 20.69 2.76
N GLY A 264 23.94 19.67 2.00
CA GLY A 264 23.25 18.39 1.95
C GLY A 264 24.21 17.22 1.87
N ASN A 265 23.67 16.02 2.06
CA ASN A 265 24.42 14.77 1.99
C ASN A 265 23.54 13.68 1.35
N LEU A 266 24.04 13.03 0.30
CA LEU A 266 23.39 11.86 -0.30
C LEU A 266 23.96 10.59 0.31
N THR A 267 23.11 9.59 0.51
CA THR A 267 23.51 8.26 0.99
C THR A 267 22.97 7.18 0.06
N LYS A 268 23.43 5.94 0.22
CA LYS A 268 22.91 4.81 -0.56
C LYS A 268 21.41 4.58 -0.36
N ASP A 269 20.92 4.84 0.85
CA ASP A 269 19.50 4.66 1.21
C ASP A 269 18.64 5.89 0.85
N GLN A 270 19.27 7.05 0.74
CA GLN A 270 18.67 8.34 0.36
C GLN A 270 19.55 9.01 -0.71
N ASN A 271 19.39 8.53 -1.94
CA ASN A 271 20.18 8.98 -3.09
C ASN A 271 19.61 10.25 -3.77
N GLN A 272 18.55 10.83 -3.21
CA GLN A 272 17.92 12.07 -3.66
C GLN A 272 17.54 12.93 -2.45
N GLN A 273 17.65 14.24 -2.60
CA GLN A 273 17.11 15.22 -1.67
C GLN A 273 16.20 16.18 -2.41
N TYR A 274 15.07 16.52 -1.80
CA TYR A 274 14.05 17.36 -2.40
C TYR A 274 14.06 18.72 -1.72
N TYR A 275 14.02 19.78 -2.53
CA TYR A 275 13.90 21.14 -2.04
C TYR A 275 12.74 21.88 -2.69
N GLY A 276 11.95 22.61 -1.90
CA GLY A 276 10.80 23.37 -2.36
C GLY A 276 11.04 24.88 -2.32
N PHE A 277 10.54 25.59 -3.32
CA PHE A 277 10.44 27.05 -3.33
C PHE A 277 9.22 27.54 -4.11
N GLU A 278 8.79 28.77 -3.84
CA GLU A 278 7.77 29.47 -4.63
C GLU A 278 8.43 30.30 -5.72
N GLY A 279 7.91 30.20 -6.95
CA GLY A 279 8.42 30.91 -8.11
C GLY A 279 7.33 31.68 -8.84
N ARG A 280 7.75 32.70 -9.60
CA ARG A 280 6.86 33.53 -10.43
C ARG A 280 7.07 33.27 -11.91
N ALA A 281 6.01 33.39 -12.71
CA ALA A 281 6.06 33.28 -14.16
C ALA A 281 7.07 34.29 -14.74
N GLY A 282 7.92 33.83 -15.66
CA GLY A 282 8.97 34.66 -16.28
C GLY A 282 10.22 34.89 -15.41
N GLN A 283 10.21 34.46 -14.14
CA GLN A 283 11.35 34.62 -13.25
C GLN A 283 12.51 33.72 -13.71
N LYS A 284 13.71 34.30 -13.83
CA LYS A 284 14.91 33.53 -14.19
C LYS A 284 15.56 32.95 -12.94
N ILE A 285 15.68 31.63 -12.91
CA ILE A 285 16.26 30.89 -11.80
C ILE A 285 17.60 30.27 -12.23
N VAL A 286 18.59 30.38 -11.35
CA VAL A 286 19.89 29.73 -11.44
C VAL A 286 20.06 28.87 -10.19
N LEU A 287 20.29 27.57 -10.39
CA LEU A 287 20.54 26.59 -9.33
C LEU A 287 21.92 25.99 -9.56
N ASP A 288 22.79 26.14 -8.57
CA ASP A 288 24.17 25.64 -8.60
C ASP A 288 24.34 24.61 -7.48
N MET A 289 24.75 23.39 -7.83
CA MET A 289 25.06 22.31 -6.89
C MET A 289 26.51 21.90 -7.05
N ASN A 290 27.28 21.99 -5.97
CA ASN A 290 28.71 21.67 -5.97
C ASN A 290 29.02 20.51 -5.04
N SER A 291 29.82 19.56 -5.50
CA SER A 291 30.37 18.47 -4.67
C SER A 291 31.76 18.09 -5.15
N ASN A 292 32.57 17.50 -4.28
CA ASN A 292 33.80 16.79 -4.68
C ASN A 292 33.68 15.27 -4.44
N GLU A 293 32.52 14.81 -3.98
CA GLU A 293 32.28 13.43 -3.52
C GLU A 293 31.30 12.68 -4.44
N ILE A 294 30.46 13.41 -5.18
CA ILE A 294 29.47 12.87 -6.12
C ILE A 294 29.53 13.65 -7.43
N ALA A 295 29.04 13.07 -8.52
CA ALA A 295 28.75 13.76 -9.78
C ALA A 295 27.35 14.39 -9.71
N PRO A 296 27.21 15.70 -9.38
CA PRO A 296 25.92 16.27 -9.05
C PRO A 296 25.01 16.36 -10.27
N TYR A 297 23.71 16.31 -10.02
CA TYR A 297 22.70 16.42 -11.04
C TYR A 297 21.44 17.06 -10.45
N LEU A 298 20.83 17.96 -11.22
CA LEU A 298 19.66 18.72 -10.79
C LEU A 298 18.50 18.51 -11.76
N VAL A 299 17.30 18.30 -11.21
CA VAL A 299 16.05 18.29 -11.97
C VAL A 299 15.02 19.15 -11.27
N LEU A 300 14.39 20.05 -12.02
CA LEU A 300 13.36 20.95 -11.52
C LEU A 300 11.99 20.51 -12.02
N TYR A 301 11.05 20.38 -11.10
CA TYR A 301 9.64 20.08 -11.37
C TYR A 301 8.76 21.23 -10.88
N ARG A 302 7.60 21.40 -11.52
CA ARG A 302 6.52 22.24 -11.01
C ARG A 302 5.48 21.35 -10.34
N VAL A 303 4.90 21.81 -9.23
CA VAL A 303 3.78 21.11 -8.57
C VAL A 303 2.47 21.59 -9.17
N LEU A 304 1.65 20.66 -9.64
CA LEU A 304 0.30 20.91 -10.15
C LEU A 304 -0.71 20.10 -9.35
N GLN A 305 -1.64 20.77 -8.67
CA GLN A 305 -2.79 20.09 -8.06
C GLN A 305 -3.94 20.01 -9.06
N SER A 306 -4.53 18.83 -9.24
CA SER A 306 -5.76 18.64 -10.00
C SER A 306 -6.71 17.67 -9.28
N SER A 307 -7.93 17.54 -9.81
CA SER A 307 -8.93 16.57 -9.35
C SER A 307 -8.52 15.11 -9.56
N GLU A 308 -7.45 14.86 -10.34
CA GLU A 308 -6.87 13.53 -10.59
C GLU A 308 -5.63 13.26 -9.71
N GLY A 309 -5.33 14.17 -8.76
CA GLY A 309 -4.16 14.10 -7.90
C GLY A 309 -3.09 15.16 -8.21
N THR A 310 -1.92 15.03 -7.57
CA THR A 310 -0.81 15.96 -7.77
C THR A 310 0.09 15.49 -8.91
N LYS A 311 0.31 16.33 -9.92
CA LYS A 311 1.21 16.09 -11.05
C LYS A 311 2.49 16.90 -10.88
N TYR A 312 3.61 16.34 -11.35
CA TYR A 312 4.94 16.96 -11.28
C TYR A 312 5.57 17.06 -12.67
N PRO A 313 5.09 17.95 -13.57
CA PRO A 313 5.76 18.15 -14.85
C PRO A 313 7.19 18.68 -14.66
N GLN A 314 8.12 18.09 -15.40
CA GLN A 314 9.51 18.55 -15.42
C GLN A 314 9.60 19.91 -16.14
N VAL A 315 10.28 20.86 -15.50
CA VAL A 315 10.52 22.21 -16.02
C VAL A 315 11.87 22.25 -16.72
N ALA A 316 12.92 21.78 -16.03
CA ALA A 316 14.29 21.82 -16.52
C ALA A 316 15.15 20.77 -15.82
N ARG A 317 16.34 20.55 -16.36
CA ARG A 317 17.41 19.72 -15.78
C ARG A 317 18.77 20.37 -16.08
N SER A 318 19.78 20.10 -15.28
CA SER A 318 21.16 20.53 -15.58
C SER A 318 21.64 19.86 -16.89
N ASP A 319 22.30 20.65 -17.75
CA ASP A 319 22.82 20.17 -19.05
C ASP A 319 24.06 19.29 -18.86
N GLN A 320 24.11 18.18 -19.59
CA GLN A 320 25.18 17.19 -19.58
C GLN A 320 26.50 17.68 -20.24
N ARG A 321 26.47 18.79 -20.99
CA ARG A 321 27.60 19.30 -21.78
C ARG A 321 28.32 20.52 -21.19
N VAL A 322 27.75 21.15 -20.16
CA VAL A 322 28.33 22.33 -19.51
C VAL A 322 29.17 21.93 -18.28
N ASP A 323 29.19 20.63 -17.96
CA ASP A 323 30.15 20.00 -17.04
C ASP A 323 31.56 20.21 -17.61
N ARG A 324 32.25 21.23 -17.10
CA ARG A 324 33.56 21.65 -17.64
C ARG A 324 34.61 20.62 -17.29
N ALA A 325 34.83 19.68 -18.20
CA ALA A 325 35.93 18.71 -18.20
C ALA A 325 35.86 17.62 -17.10
N PRO A 326 36.58 16.49 -17.30
CA PRO A 326 36.71 15.44 -16.30
C PRO A 326 37.32 16.01 -15.00
N GLY A 327 36.60 15.88 -13.89
CA GLY A 327 37.03 16.36 -12.56
C GLY A 327 36.37 17.66 -12.06
N ASP A 328 35.46 18.28 -12.82
CA ASP A 328 34.65 19.42 -12.35
C ASP A 328 33.23 18.95 -11.98
N PHE A 329 33.10 18.41 -10.77
CA PHE A 329 31.89 17.78 -10.24
C PHE A 329 30.82 18.81 -9.82
N ASN A 330 30.44 19.75 -10.71
CA ASN A 330 29.49 20.82 -10.38
C ASN A 330 28.34 20.87 -11.40
N ALA A 331 27.10 20.86 -10.91
CA ALA A 331 25.90 20.97 -11.74
C ALA A 331 25.33 22.38 -11.69
N ARG A 332 24.94 22.89 -12.85
CA ARG A 332 24.23 24.16 -12.99
C ARG A 332 22.96 24.00 -13.82
N LEU A 333 21.85 24.50 -13.30
CA LEU A 333 20.56 24.56 -13.98
C LEU A 333 20.14 26.03 -14.09
N VAL A 334 19.92 26.49 -15.32
CA VAL A 334 19.41 27.84 -15.61
C VAL A 334 18.12 27.70 -16.38
N THR A 335 17.04 28.31 -15.89
CA THR A 335 15.73 28.24 -16.54
C THR A 335 14.87 29.46 -16.24
N GLU A 336 13.86 29.68 -17.07
CA GLU A 336 12.80 30.67 -16.84
C GLU A 336 11.53 29.93 -16.43
N LEU A 337 10.91 30.35 -15.33
CA LEU A 337 9.78 29.64 -14.77
C LEU A 337 8.52 29.84 -15.62
N PRO A 338 7.81 28.77 -16.00
CA PRO A 338 6.70 28.86 -16.96
C PRO A 338 5.42 29.47 -16.36
N ALA A 339 5.27 29.48 -15.04
CA ALA A 339 4.07 29.96 -14.36
C ALA A 339 4.33 30.24 -12.87
N ASP A 340 3.41 30.92 -12.21
CA ASP A 340 3.42 31.04 -10.76
C ASP A 340 3.18 29.67 -10.09
N GLY A 341 3.78 29.47 -8.91
CA GLY A 341 3.46 28.34 -8.03
C GLY A 341 4.67 27.72 -7.35
N VAL A 342 4.46 26.50 -6.83
CA VAL A 342 5.49 25.75 -6.10
C VAL A 342 6.31 24.91 -7.06
N TYR A 343 7.62 24.92 -6.84
CA TYR A 343 8.60 24.14 -7.58
C TYR A 343 9.37 23.23 -6.64
N ILE A 344 9.69 22.04 -7.12
CA ILE A 344 10.51 21.05 -6.41
C ILE A 344 11.80 20.83 -7.21
N LEU A 345 12.92 21.13 -6.58
CA LEU A 345 14.24 20.77 -7.05
C LEU A 345 14.63 19.41 -6.46
N VAL A 346 15.02 18.48 -7.33
CA VAL A 346 15.65 17.22 -6.96
C VAL A 346 17.16 17.39 -7.08
N ALA A 347 17.87 17.28 -5.96
CA ALA A 347 19.31 17.18 -5.90
C ALA A 347 19.72 15.70 -5.81
N THR A 348 20.51 15.23 -6.78
CA THR A 348 20.90 13.81 -6.91
C THR A 348 22.28 13.69 -7.55
N SER A 349 22.76 12.45 -7.71
CA SER A 349 23.95 12.10 -8.48
C SER A 349 23.61 11.62 -9.89
N ARG A 350 24.49 11.82 -10.87
CA ARG A 350 24.28 11.48 -12.30
C ARG A 350 23.94 10.01 -12.55
N GLU A 351 24.68 9.08 -11.96
CA GLU A 351 24.46 7.64 -12.16
C GLU A 351 23.44 7.03 -11.17
N GLY A 352 23.08 7.78 -10.13
CA GLY A 352 22.21 7.35 -9.05
C GLY A 352 22.92 6.39 -8.09
N GLY A 353 22.79 6.64 -6.78
CA GLY A 353 23.33 5.76 -5.74
C GLY A 353 24.77 6.09 -5.29
N GLU A 354 25.36 7.18 -5.79
CA GLU A 354 26.55 7.76 -5.17
C GLU A 354 26.20 8.35 -3.80
N SER A 355 27.18 8.42 -2.91
CA SER A 355 27.00 8.98 -1.56
C SER A 355 28.08 10.01 -1.30
N GLY A 356 27.67 11.15 -0.76
CA GLY A 356 28.59 12.24 -0.46
C GLY A 356 27.89 13.56 -0.24
N ARG A 357 28.67 14.50 0.30
CA ARG A 357 28.20 15.84 0.66
C ARG A 357 28.19 16.77 -0.54
N TYR A 358 27.28 17.74 -0.51
CA TYR A 358 27.18 18.78 -1.51
C TYR A 358 26.73 20.11 -0.90
N THR A 359 26.92 21.17 -1.67
CA THR A 359 26.34 22.49 -1.40
C THR A 359 25.40 22.87 -2.53
N LEU A 360 24.35 23.62 -2.20
CA LEU A 360 23.31 24.05 -3.13
C LEU A 360 23.06 25.55 -2.95
N ASN A 361 23.09 26.29 -4.04
CA ASN A 361 22.78 27.71 -4.08
C ASN A 361 21.67 27.98 -5.11
N ALA A 362 20.77 28.90 -4.79
CA ALA A 362 19.66 29.29 -5.65
C ALA A 362 19.59 30.81 -5.79
N ALA A 363 19.69 31.32 -7.01
CA ALA A 363 19.52 32.72 -7.33
C ALA A 363 18.32 32.92 -8.24
N ALA A 364 17.55 33.97 -7.97
CA ALA A 364 16.37 34.33 -8.73
C ALA A 364 16.47 35.79 -9.18
N LYS A 365 16.33 36.03 -10.48
CA LYS A 365 16.28 37.37 -11.06
C LYS A 365 14.87 37.67 -11.57
N PRO A 366 14.40 38.92 -11.42
CA PRO A 366 13.10 39.35 -11.95
C PRO A 366 12.95 39.06 -13.44
#